data_AF-A0A359IIB4-F1
#
_entry.id   AF-A0A359IIB4-F1
#
_cell.length_a   1.000
_cell.length_b   1.000
_cell.length_c   1.000
_cell.angle_alpha   90.00
_cell.angle_beta   90.00
_cell.angle_gamma   90.00
#
_symmetry.space_group_name_H-M   'P 1'
#
loop_
_entity.id
_entity.type
_entity.pdbx_description
1 polymer ?
#
loop_
_entity_poly.entity_id
_entity_poly.type
_entity_poly.pdbx_seq_one_letter_code
_entity_poly.pdbx_strand_id
1 'polypeptide(L)'
;MKKILPANKALQKIADQAKEFAVIQNPGGIWPPVEYVPLADKQEGPLAHLNAVVSDMDGTTTTTEGLCIHSLEYMVRQITGRLNPSQWSGLDPAADYPHIIGNSTTRHVEYLIETYRKAIVPDVLKQSFLKAALWFLMKGQDEQRKREVRQNLIALNCQPLLDFAGNLEKEDPETNKIWNRGNKEENDLLKACFKGGKSFSDAQTVKMAVDIYYQRYHEILDAIDRHETVPALDSSKPLIEPMPGIGIYLALIKGLLGDEIEKLVPELKKGYEEKSGIFWKEGKDMMPGLIQVSRYFEKNPAKIAIVTSSIFYEARIVMTRVFEMLKRDTETWPLSEARKSRVEKSFSAYENVYDAFVTASDSNEIRLKPHRDLYSIALYQLGIPKEDYDTVIGFEDSESGTLAIRAAGIGLCCAVPFHETSGHDLSAASHILQGGIPEAILKYHSFLKTGA
;
A
#
# COMPACT_ATOMS: atom_id res chain seq x y z
N MET A 1 17.02 32.73 -13.42
CA MET A 1 18.04 31.72 -13.01
C MET A 1 18.57 31.03 -14.26
N LYS A 2 19.89 30.78 -14.41
CA LYS A 2 20.40 29.95 -15.54
C LYS A 2 19.85 28.53 -15.38
N LYS A 3 19.19 28.01 -16.42
CA LYS A 3 18.54 26.69 -16.41
C LYS A 3 19.52 25.52 -16.51
N ILE A 4 20.74 25.77 -16.99
CA ILE A 4 21.82 24.77 -17.14
C ILE A 4 23.03 25.25 -16.33
N LEU A 5 23.57 24.37 -15.49
CA LEU A 5 24.72 24.64 -14.62
C LEU A 5 25.85 23.65 -14.92
N PRO A 6 27.13 24.08 -14.85
CA PRO A 6 28.25 23.16 -14.79
C PRO A 6 28.16 22.23 -13.57
N ALA A 7 28.66 20.99 -13.70
CA ALA A 7 28.52 19.94 -12.69
C ALA A 7 29.01 20.35 -11.29
N ASN A 8 30.15 21.04 -11.19
CA ASN A 8 30.69 21.52 -9.91
C ASN A 8 29.75 22.51 -9.19
N LYS A 9 29.08 23.40 -9.95
CA LYS A 9 28.09 24.33 -9.39
C LYS A 9 26.79 23.63 -9.01
N ALA A 10 26.41 22.59 -9.76
CA ALA A 10 25.26 21.77 -9.39
C ALA A 10 25.52 21.01 -8.09
N LEU A 11 26.70 20.39 -7.93
CA LEU A 11 27.10 19.67 -6.73
C LEU A 11 27.02 20.54 -5.48
N GLN A 12 27.57 21.76 -5.53
CA GLN A 12 27.50 22.70 -4.41
C GLN A 12 26.04 23.02 -4.04
N LYS A 13 25.20 23.35 -5.03
CA LYS A 13 23.78 23.62 -4.80
C LYS A 13 22.97 22.43 -4.31
N ILE A 14 23.36 21.21 -4.67
CA ILE A 14 22.72 20.00 -4.18
C ILE A 14 23.13 19.79 -2.73
N ALA A 15 24.43 19.85 -2.42
CA ALA A 15 24.95 19.68 -1.06
C ALA A 15 24.33 20.66 -0.05
N ASP A 16 24.00 21.89 -0.48
CA ASP A 16 23.38 22.89 0.39
C ASP A 16 21.88 22.65 0.68
N GLN A 17 21.23 21.66 0.06
CA GLN A 17 19.78 21.43 0.20
C GLN A 17 19.39 20.65 1.45
N ALA A 18 20.24 19.74 1.92
CA ALA A 18 19.95 18.85 3.04
C ALA A 18 21.24 18.28 3.64
N LYS A 19 21.16 17.79 4.88
CA LYS A 19 22.26 17.06 5.52
C LYS A 19 22.34 15.61 5.05
N GLU A 20 21.20 15.03 4.69
CA GLU A 20 21.05 13.64 4.27
C GLU A 20 20.40 13.57 2.89
N PHE A 21 20.83 12.60 2.09
CA PHE A 21 20.28 12.32 0.77
C PHE A 21 19.94 10.84 0.65
N ALA A 22 18.75 10.55 0.12
CA ALA A 22 18.41 9.21 -0.34
C ALA A 22 19.01 8.97 -1.73
N VAL A 23 19.36 7.72 -1.99
CA VAL A 23 19.81 7.24 -3.30
C VAL A 23 18.73 6.34 -3.86
N ILE A 24 18.02 6.80 -4.88
CA ILE A 24 16.94 6.04 -5.51
C ILE A 24 17.45 5.45 -6.82
N GLN A 25 17.37 4.12 -6.96
CA GLN A 25 17.70 3.43 -8.21
C GLN A 25 16.49 3.42 -9.15
N ASN A 26 16.64 4.04 -10.31
CA ASN A 26 15.59 4.09 -11.31
C ASN A 26 15.46 2.77 -12.09
N PRO A 27 14.24 2.41 -12.54
CA PRO A 27 14.05 1.26 -13.42
C PRO A 27 14.83 1.35 -14.73
N GLY A 28 15.09 0.20 -15.36
CA GLY A 28 15.74 0.12 -16.66
C GLY A 28 14.99 0.92 -17.74
N GLY A 29 15.68 1.85 -18.39
CA GLY A 29 15.10 2.72 -19.43
C GLY A 29 14.84 4.17 -18.98
N ILE A 30 15.02 4.47 -17.69
CA ILE A 30 14.93 5.84 -17.15
C ILE A 30 16.34 6.43 -16.97
N TRP A 31 16.52 7.67 -17.43
CA TRP A 31 17.74 8.45 -17.19
C TRP A 31 17.45 9.62 -16.25
N PRO A 32 18.25 9.83 -15.18
CA PRO A 32 19.47 9.09 -14.83
C PRO A 32 19.19 7.73 -14.16
N PRO A 33 20.16 6.80 -14.14
CA PRO A 33 20.00 5.50 -13.46
C PRO A 33 19.83 5.62 -11.94
N VAL A 34 20.26 6.74 -11.36
CA VAL A 34 20.16 7.02 -9.93
C VAL A 34 19.74 8.47 -9.72
N GLU A 35 18.81 8.69 -8.78
CA GLU A 35 18.43 10.00 -8.26
C GLU A 35 18.98 10.19 -6.84
N TYR A 36 19.56 11.37 -6.59
CA TYR A 36 19.97 11.79 -5.24
C TYR A 36 18.95 12.79 -4.73
N VAL A 37 18.19 12.40 -3.70
CA VAL A 37 17.02 13.17 -3.24
C VAL A 37 17.28 13.71 -1.83
N PRO A 38 17.16 15.04 -1.60
CA PRO A 38 17.35 15.60 -0.27
C PRO A 38 16.26 15.11 0.68
N LEU A 39 16.64 14.78 1.91
CA LEU A 39 15.73 14.41 2.97
C LEU A 39 15.56 15.56 3.97
N ALA A 40 14.33 15.84 4.38
CA ALA A 40 14.06 16.79 5.47
C ALA A 40 14.78 16.37 6.75
N ASP A 41 15.29 17.31 7.54
CA ASP A 41 15.90 17.01 8.83
C ASP A 41 14.90 16.23 9.73
N LYS A 42 15.40 15.22 10.43
CA LYS A 42 14.57 14.46 11.37
C LYS A 42 14.06 15.37 12.47
N GLN A 43 12.76 15.29 12.72
CA GLN A 43 12.10 16.00 13.79
C GLN A 43 11.61 14.99 14.82
N GLU A 44 12.03 15.17 16.07
CA GLU A 44 11.70 14.26 17.17
C GLU A 44 10.36 14.62 17.85
N GLY A 45 9.85 15.83 17.63
CA GLY A 45 8.71 16.38 18.38
C GLY A 45 9.09 16.80 19.82
N PRO A 46 8.10 17.15 20.65
CA PRO A 46 6.69 17.31 20.31
C PRO A 46 6.43 18.59 19.48
N LEU A 47 5.35 18.57 18.72
CA LEU A 47 4.85 19.68 17.92
C LEU A 47 4.03 20.66 18.77
N ALA A 48 4.14 21.95 18.46
CA ALA A 48 3.23 22.96 19.03
C ALA A 48 1.80 22.84 18.45
N HIS A 49 1.71 22.50 17.16
CA HIS A 49 0.48 22.35 16.40
C HIS A 49 0.63 21.19 15.42
N LEU A 50 -0.46 20.46 15.17
CA LEU A 50 -0.55 19.41 14.16
C LEU A 50 -1.59 19.83 13.13
N ASN A 51 -1.13 20.19 11.93
CA ASN A 51 -2.00 20.61 10.84
C ASN A 51 -2.50 19.43 10.00
N ALA A 52 -1.63 18.44 9.80
CA ALA A 52 -1.98 17.27 9.00
C ALA A 52 -1.27 15.98 9.42
N VAL A 53 -1.91 14.87 9.09
CA VAL A 53 -1.33 13.53 9.12
C VAL A 53 -1.39 12.95 7.72
N VAL A 54 -0.27 12.42 7.24
CA VAL A 54 -0.22 11.59 6.03
C VAL A 54 0.15 10.16 6.43
N SER A 55 -0.52 9.17 5.87
CA SER A 55 -0.34 7.78 6.28
C SER A 55 -0.32 6.86 5.07
N ASP A 56 0.52 5.83 5.10
CA ASP A 56 0.31 4.70 4.21
C ASP A 56 -0.98 3.93 4.55
N MET A 57 -1.47 3.18 3.56
CA MET A 57 -2.61 2.29 3.68
C MET A 57 -2.18 0.93 4.20
N ASP A 58 -1.45 0.19 3.37
CA ASP A 58 -0.96 -1.16 3.66
C ASP A 58 0.04 -1.09 4.83
N GLY A 59 0.04 -2.07 5.74
CA GLY A 59 0.95 -2.18 6.89
C GLY A 59 0.81 -1.11 7.99
N THR A 60 0.13 0.00 7.71
CA THR A 60 -0.01 1.17 8.58
C THR A 60 -1.46 1.42 8.99
N THR A 61 -2.38 1.51 8.02
CA THR A 61 -3.82 1.72 8.26
C THR A 61 -4.57 0.40 8.29
N THR A 62 -4.19 -0.56 7.45
CA THR A 62 -4.88 -1.84 7.29
C THR A 62 -3.95 -2.97 6.89
N THR A 63 -4.40 -4.21 7.10
CA THR A 63 -3.73 -5.43 6.63
C THR A 63 -4.18 -5.80 5.22
N THR A 64 -3.23 -5.88 4.29
CA THR A 64 -3.47 -6.35 2.90
C THR A 64 -2.35 -7.27 2.39
N GLU A 65 -1.28 -7.41 3.16
CA GLU A 65 -0.08 -8.15 2.81
C GLU A 65 -0.37 -9.62 2.57
N GLY A 66 -1.28 -10.21 3.38
CA GLY A 66 -1.72 -11.58 3.16
C GLY A 66 -2.33 -11.80 1.76
N LEU A 67 -3.04 -10.79 1.23
CA LEU A 67 -3.61 -10.84 -0.11
C LEU A 67 -2.54 -10.70 -1.20
N CYS A 68 -1.56 -9.82 -0.97
CA CYS A 68 -0.41 -9.64 -1.85
C CYS A 68 0.43 -10.94 -1.92
N ILE A 69 0.84 -11.48 -0.77
CA ILE A 69 1.63 -12.72 -0.65
C ILE A 69 0.91 -13.88 -1.32
N HIS A 70 -0.40 -14.04 -1.07
CA HIS A 70 -1.19 -15.08 -1.72
C HIS A 70 -1.18 -14.94 -3.25
N SER A 71 -1.33 -13.72 -3.76
CA SER A 71 -1.38 -13.45 -5.19
C SER A 71 -0.02 -13.63 -5.86
N LEU A 72 1.07 -13.30 -5.16
CA LEU A 72 2.44 -13.56 -5.59
C LEU A 72 2.75 -15.06 -5.61
N GLU A 73 2.37 -15.79 -4.56
CA GLU A 73 2.52 -17.24 -4.54
C GLU A 73 1.71 -17.88 -5.68
N TYR A 74 0.45 -17.47 -5.87
CA TYR A 74 -0.38 -17.93 -6.97
C TYR A 74 0.32 -17.73 -8.32
N MET A 75 0.90 -16.54 -8.54
CA MET A 75 1.65 -16.22 -9.75
C MET A 75 2.85 -17.17 -9.93
N VAL A 76 3.67 -17.40 -8.88
CA VAL A 76 4.79 -18.36 -8.95
C VAL A 76 4.29 -19.78 -9.27
N ARG A 77 3.19 -20.23 -8.66
CA ARG A 77 2.56 -21.52 -8.98
C ARG A 77 2.13 -21.60 -10.44
N GLN A 78 1.52 -20.54 -10.97
CA GLN A 78 1.04 -20.49 -12.35
C GLN A 78 2.17 -20.46 -13.39
N ILE A 79 3.34 -19.91 -13.07
CA ILE A 79 4.46 -19.84 -14.05
C ILE A 79 5.41 -21.04 -13.96
N THR A 80 5.42 -21.75 -12.81
CA THR A 80 6.25 -22.96 -12.61
C THR A 80 5.47 -24.26 -12.81
N GLY A 81 4.14 -24.22 -12.80
CA GLY A 81 3.28 -25.40 -12.86
C GLY A 81 3.22 -26.21 -11.55
N ARG A 82 3.79 -25.69 -10.45
CA ARG A 82 3.80 -26.33 -9.12
C ARG A 82 2.57 -25.89 -8.31
N LEU A 83 1.41 -26.40 -8.71
CA LEU A 83 0.10 -25.92 -8.27
C LEU A 83 -0.27 -26.32 -6.83
N ASN A 84 0.40 -27.32 -6.26
CA ASN A 84 0.03 -27.91 -4.98
C ASN A 84 1.19 -27.89 -3.97
N PRO A 85 0.92 -27.87 -2.65
CA PRO A 85 1.95 -27.92 -1.59
C PRO A 85 2.91 -29.12 -1.71
N SER A 86 2.46 -30.25 -2.25
CA SER A 86 3.29 -31.43 -2.48
C SER A 86 4.34 -31.23 -3.59
N GLN A 87 4.11 -30.29 -4.52
CA GLN A 87 5.04 -29.96 -5.60
C GLN A 87 5.96 -28.79 -5.21
N TRP A 88 5.44 -27.87 -4.40
CA TRP A 88 6.17 -26.73 -3.84
C TRP A 88 5.45 -26.20 -2.61
N SER A 89 6.19 -26.10 -1.50
CA SER A 89 5.70 -25.69 -0.18
C SER A 89 5.09 -24.28 -0.16
N GLY A 90 5.46 -23.42 -1.11
CA GLY A 90 5.09 -22.01 -1.13
C GLY A 90 6.31 -21.11 -0.92
N LEU A 91 6.05 -19.81 -0.83
CA LEU A 91 7.08 -18.80 -0.58
C LEU A 91 7.71 -19.02 0.81
N ASP A 92 9.01 -18.74 0.94
CA ASP A 92 9.71 -18.85 2.21
C ASP A 92 9.57 -17.52 2.99
N PRO A 93 8.95 -17.51 4.18
CA PRO A 93 8.76 -16.26 4.92
C PRO A 93 10.06 -15.57 5.33
N ALA A 94 11.14 -16.31 5.59
CA ALA A 94 12.41 -15.73 6.02
C ALA A 94 13.24 -15.22 4.83
N ALA A 95 13.16 -15.90 3.69
CA ALA A 95 13.95 -15.55 2.51
C ALA A 95 13.21 -14.62 1.54
N ASP A 96 11.92 -14.83 1.29
CA ASP A 96 11.18 -14.13 0.24
C ASP A 96 10.47 -12.87 0.73
N TYR A 97 9.81 -12.91 1.90
CA TYR A 97 8.95 -11.80 2.38
C TYR A 97 9.67 -10.45 2.45
N PRO A 98 10.93 -10.36 2.93
CA PRO A 98 11.68 -9.11 2.94
C PRO A 98 11.89 -8.47 1.56
N HIS A 99 11.71 -9.22 0.48
CA HIS A 99 11.89 -8.74 -0.90
C HIS A 99 10.57 -8.54 -1.66
N ILE A 100 9.46 -8.98 -1.08
CA ILE A 100 8.14 -8.95 -1.73
C ILE A 100 7.08 -8.16 -0.95
N ILE A 101 7.49 -7.39 0.06
CA ILE A 101 6.64 -6.50 0.87
C ILE A 101 7.30 -5.11 0.94
N GLY A 102 6.48 -4.05 1.04
CA GLY A 102 6.93 -2.65 1.18
C GLY A 102 7.74 -2.06 0.01
N ASN A 103 7.60 -2.64 -1.19
CA ASN A 103 8.16 -2.15 -2.45
C ASN A 103 7.07 -2.20 -3.54
N SER A 104 7.36 -1.74 -4.76
CA SER A 104 6.37 -1.85 -5.85
C SER A 104 6.17 -3.30 -6.29
N THR A 105 4.96 -3.62 -6.76
CA THR A 105 4.61 -4.94 -7.31
C THR A 105 5.61 -5.40 -8.36
N THR A 106 6.07 -4.49 -9.22
CA THR A 106 7.06 -4.80 -10.26
C THR A 106 8.36 -5.34 -9.65
N ARG A 107 8.85 -4.74 -8.55
CA ARG A 107 10.07 -5.19 -7.85
C ARG A 107 9.88 -6.56 -7.19
N HIS A 108 8.71 -6.80 -6.59
CA HIS A 108 8.37 -8.10 -6.00
C HIS A 108 8.43 -9.20 -7.06
N VAL A 109 7.82 -8.94 -8.22
CA VAL A 109 7.81 -9.90 -9.34
C VAL A 109 9.22 -10.08 -9.92
N GLU A 110 10.01 -9.01 -10.08
CA GLU A 110 11.42 -9.11 -10.53
C GLU A 110 12.22 -10.06 -9.64
N TYR A 111 12.14 -9.88 -8.32
CA TYR A 111 12.80 -10.76 -7.35
C TYR A 111 12.35 -12.21 -7.51
N LEU A 112 11.03 -12.47 -7.54
CA LEU A 112 10.52 -13.84 -7.64
C LEU A 112 10.88 -14.51 -8.97
N ILE A 113 10.87 -13.77 -10.08
CA ILE A 113 11.30 -14.29 -11.38
C ILE A 113 12.78 -14.70 -11.34
N GLU A 114 13.64 -13.90 -10.69
CA GLU A 114 15.05 -14.25 -10.55
C GLU A 114 15.26 -15.45 -9.62
N THR A 115 14.67 -15.42 -8.43
CA THR A 115 14.77 -16.48 -7.41
C THR A 115 14.28 -17.83 -7.93
N TYR A 116 13.15 -17.83 -8.65
CA TYR A 116 12.52 -19.04 -9.16
C TYR A 116 12.81 -19.33 -10.64
N ARG A 117 13.76 -18.62 -11.26
CA ARG A 117 14.07 -18.66 -12.71
C ARG A 117 14.20 -20.07 -13.28
N LYS A 118 14.93 -20.95 -12.58
CA LYS A 118 15.19 -22.35 -13.00
C LYS A 118 13.94 -23.23 -13.01
N ALA A 119 12.90 -22.83 -12.30
CA ALA A 119 11.64 -23.57 -12.19
C ALA A 119 10.56 -23.09 -13.17
N ILE A 120 10.76 -21.93 -13.82
CA ILE A 120 9.79 -21.35 -14.75
C ILE A 120 9.65 -22.26 -15.98
N VAL A 121 8.41 -22.60 -16.34
CA VAL A 121 8.10 -23.39 -17.52
C VAL A 121 7.53 -22.47 -18.60
N PRO A 122 8.24 -22.21 -19.71
CA PRO A 122 7.87 -21.18 -20.69
C PRO A 122 6.45 -21.31 -21.26
N ASP A 123 6.00 -22.54 -21.53
CA ASP A 123 4.67 -22.76 -22.10
C ASP A 123 3.55 -22.56 -21.06
N VAL A 124 3.82 -22.88 -19.79
CA VAL A 124 2.87 -22.61 -18.70
C VAL A 124 2.80 -21.10 -18.43
N LEU A 125 3.93 -20.38 -18.46
CA LEU A 125 3.94 -18.91 -18.38
C LEU A 125 3.07 -18.27 -19.47
N LYS A 126 3.26 -18.65 -20.74
CA LYS A 126 2.46 -18.15 -21.87
C LYS A 126 0.97 -18.42 -21.67
N GLN A 127 0.62 -19.64 -21.27
CA GLN A 127 -0.75 -20.05 -21.02
C GLN A 127 -1.40 -19.24 -19.90
N SER A 128 -0.70 -19.09 -18.77
CA SER A 128 -1.18 -18.34 -17.62
C SER A 128 -1.33 -16.85 -17.94
N PHE A 129 -0.39 -16.27 -18.70
CA PHE A 129 -0.49 -14.90 -19.17
C PHE A 129 -1.71 -14.65 -20.07
N LEU A 130 -1.96 -15.48 -21.10
CA LEU A 130 -3.12 -15.27 -21.97
C LEU A 130 -4.44 -15.42 -21.20
N LYS A 131 -4.50 -16.30 -20.20
CA LYS A 131 -5.67 -16.42 -19.31
C LYS A 131 -5.89 -15.17 -18.48
N ALA A 132 -4.83 -14.67 -17.83
CA ALA A 132 -4.88 -13.45 -17.05
C ALA A 132 -5.31 -12.26 -17.92
N ALA A 133 -4.72 -12.14 -19.11
CA ALA A 133 -5.05 -11.09 -20.06
C ALA A 133 -6.50 -11.17 -20.54
N LEU A 134 -6.99 -12.37 -20.88
CA LEU A 134 -8.38 -12.56 -21.28
C LEU A 134 -9.34 -12.23 -20.13
N TRP A 135 -9.03 -12.64 -18.90
CA TRP A 135 -9.81 -12.29 -17.73
C TRP A 135 -9.94 -10.78 -17.58
N PHE A 136 -8.85 -10.02 -17.71
CA PHE A 136 -8.91 -8.56 -17.66
C PHE A 136 -9.77 -7.95 -18.77
N LEU A 137 -9.64 -8.44 -20.00
CA LEU A 137 -10.41 -7.94 -21.13
C LEU A 137 -11.92 -8.17 -20.95
N MET A 138 -12.32 -9.29 -20.35
CA MET A 138 -13.72 -9.70 -20.22
C MET A 138 -14.37 -9.27 -18.90
N LYS A 139 -13.64 -9.37 -17.78
CA LYS A 139 -14.19 -9.24 -16.42
C LYS A 139 -13.54 -8.14 -15.58
N GLY A 140 -12.34 -7.68 -15.93
CA GLY A 140 -11.64 -6.65 -15.17
C GLY A 140 -12.52 -5.41 -14.98
N GLN A 141 -12.43 -4.78 -13.82
CA GLN A 141 -13.19 -3.56 -13.51
C GLN A 141 -12.36 -2.30 -13.69
N ASP A 142 -11.03 -2.39 -13.57
CA ASP A 142 -10.14 -1.24 -13.72
C ASP A 142 -9.73 -0.99 -15.19
N GLU A 143 -10.18 0.15 -15.73
CA GLU A 143 -9.94 0.52 -17.13
C GLU A 143 -8.47 0.85 -17.42
N GLN A 144 -7.72 1.35 -16.44
CA GLN A 144 -6.28 1.59 -16.63
C GLN A 144 -5.55 0.27 -16.82
N ARG A 145 -5.81 -0.70 -15.95
CA ARG A 145 -5.23 -2.03 -16.02
C ARG A 145 -5.60 -2.75 -17.31
N LYS A 146 -6.84 -2.64 -17.77
CA LYS A 146 -7.23 -3.14 -19.10
C LYS A 146 -6.41 -2.52 -20.22
N ARG A 147 -6.13 -1.22 -20.18
CA ARG A 147 -5.29 -0.55 -21.18
C ARG A 147 -3.85 -1.07 -21.14
N GLU A 148 -3.28 -1.25 -19.96
CA GLU A 148 -1.93 -1.81 -19.77
C GLU A 148 -1.83 -3.25 -20.32
N VAL A 149 -2.80 -4.10 -20.00
CA VAL A 149 -2.89 -5.48 -20.53
C VAL A 149 -2.99 -5.47 -22.06
N ARG A 150 -3.80 -4.58 -22.65
CA ARG A 150 -3.88 -4.43 -24.13
C ARG A 150 -2.53 -4.02 -24.72
N GLN A 151 -1.83 -3.08 -24.10
CA GLN A 151 -0.49 -2.66 -24.54
C GLN A 151 0.52 -3.80 -24.43
N ASN A 152 0.48 -4.60 -23.36
CA ASN A 152 1.33 -5.78 -23.19
C ASN A 152 1.05 -6.82 -24.28
N LEU A 153 -0.22 -7.10 -24.59
CA LEU A 153 -0.60 -8.00 -25.67
C LEU A 153 -0.07 -7.52 -27.03
N ILE A 154 -0.21 -6.23 -27.34
CA ILE A 154 0.34 -5.65 -28.58
C ILE A 154 1.86 -5.80 -28.62
N ALA A 155 2.56 -5.45 -27.54
CA ALA A 155 4.02 -5.55 -27.45
C ALA A 155 4.54 -6.99 -27.58
N LEU A 156 3.73 -7.98 -27.19
CA LEU A 156 4.02 -9.41 -27.30
C LEU A 156 3.47 -10.03 -28.60
N ASN A 157 2.96 -9.22 -29.54
CA ASN A 157 2.35 -9.66 -30.81
C ASN A 157 1.16 -10.64 -30.63
N CYS A 158 0.43 -10.49 -29.53
CA CYS A 158 -0.73 -11.31 -29.16
C CYS A 158 -2.06 -10.70 -29.65
N GLN A 159 -2.06 -10.05 -30.82
CA GLN A 159 -3.28 -9.52 -31.47
C GLN A 159 -4.40 -10.56 -31.62
N PRO A 160 -4.12 -11.85 -31.92
CA PRO A 160 -5.18 -12.87 -32.00
C PRO A 160 -6.02 -12.99 -30.72
N LEU A 161 -5.45 -12.76 -29.53
CA LEU A 161 -6.22 -12.78 -28.28
C LEU A 161 -7.15 -11.58 -28.17
N LEU A 162 -6.71 -10.39 -28.61
CA LEU A 162 -7.55 -9.18 -28.62
C LEU A 162 -8.76 -9.36 -29.54
N ASP A 163 -8.54 -9.90 -30.73
CA ASP A 163 -9.61 -10.17 -31.70
C ASP A 163 -10.59 -11.22 -31.15
N PHE A 164 -10.06 -12.27 -30.51
CA PHE A 164 -10.87 -13.30 -29.85
C PHE A 164 -11.73 -12.73 -28.73
N ALA A 165 -11.15 -11.94 -27.81
CA ALA A 165 -11.89 -11.31 -26.71
C ALA A 165 -12.98 -10.37 -27.25
N GLY A 166 -12.68 -9.56 -28.26
CA GLY A 166 -13.65 -8.66 -28.88
C GLY A 166 -14.78 -9.36 -29.65
N ASN A 167 -14.58 -10.61 -30.08
CA ASN A 167 -15.66 -11.43 -30.64
C ASN A 167 -16.51 -12.07 -29.53
N LEU A 168 -15.88 -12.59 -28.47
CA LEU A 168 -16.60 -13.14 -27.31
C LEU A 168 -17.52 -12.10 -26.66
N GLU A 169 -17.04 -10.88 -26.45
CA GLU A 169 -17.82 -9.79 -25.87
C GLU A 169 -19.11 -9.49 -26.66
N LYS A 170 -19.11 -9.72 -27.98
CA LYS A 170 -20.29 -9.54 -28.85
C LYS A 170 -21.24 -10.74 -28.81
N GLU A 171 -20.71 -11.94 -28.65
CA GLU A 171 -21.47 -13.19 -28.74
C GLU A 171 -22.12 -13.58 -27.41
N ASP A 172 -21.44 -13.33 -26.28
CA ASP A 172 -21.91 -13.67 -24.93
C ASP A 172 -21.33 -12.67 -23.91
N PRO A 173 -22.00 -11.56 -23.64
CA PRO A 173 -21.46 -10.52 -22.75
C PRO A 173 -21.40 -10.93 -21.27
N GLU A 174 -22.06 -12.02 -20.85
CA GLU A 174 -22.08 -12.48 -19.45
C GLU A 174 -21.15 -13.67 -19.16
N THR A 175 -20.30 -14.08 -20.11
CA THR A 175 -19.64 -15.39 -20.10
C THR A 175 -18.98 -15.79 -18.77
N ASN A 176 -19.45 -16.91 -18.21
CA ASN A 176 -18.76 -17.72 -17.19
C ASN A 176 -17.86 -18.83 -17.78
N LYS A 177 -17.91 -19.06 -19.11
CA LYS A 177 -16.97 -19.94 -19.83
C LYS A 177 -15.61 -19.27 -20.04
N ILE A 178 -14.95 -18.89 -18.95
CA ILE A 178 -13.53 -18.52 -19.05
C ILE A 178 -12.72 -19.81 -19.13
N TRP A 179 -12.23 -20.08 -20.35
CA TRP A 179 -11.09 -20.93 -20.63
C TRP A 179 -11.05 -22.30 -19.89
N ASN A 180 -11.58 -23.35 -20.53
CA ASN A 180 -11.36 -24.72 -20.08
C ASN A 180 -9.99 -25.23 -20.55
N ARG A 181 -9.11 -25.61 -19.61
CA ARG A 181 -7.76 -26.15 -19.90
C ARG A 181 -7.82 -27.27 -20.94
N GLY A 182 -6.98 -27.16 -21.96
CA GLY A 182 -6.71 -28.19 -22.95
C GLY A 182 -7.71 -28.23 -24.11
N ASN A 183 -8.59 -27.24 -24.25
CA ASN A 183 -9.49 -27.19 -25.40
C ASN A 183 -8.71 -26.78 -26.69
N LYS A 184 -9.30 -27.06 -27.85
CA LYS A 184 -8.65 -26.80 -29.15
C LYS A 184 -8.38 -25.30 -29.37
N GLU A 185 -9.32 -24.45 -28.95
CA GLU A 185 -9.26 -22.99 -29.11
C GLU A 185 -8.09 -22.37 -28.35
N GLU A 186 -7.86 -22.78 -27.10
CA GLU A 186 -6.69 -22.39 -26.30
C GLU A 186 -5.39 -22.70 -27.04
N ASN A 187 -5.26 -23.92 -27.56
CA ASN A 187 -4.05 -24.36 -28.24
C ASN A 187 -3.83 -23.58 -29.54
N ASP A 188 -4.90 -23.25 -30.26
CA ASP A 188 -4.85 -22.46 -31.49
C ASP A 188 -4.47 -21.00 -31.17
N LEU A 189 -5.00 -20.40 -30.10
CA LEU A 189 -4.62 -19.07 -29.63
C LEU A 189 -3.16 -18.99 -29.18
N LEU A 190 -2.70 -19.96 -28.40
CA LEU A 190 -1.29 -20.05 -27.97
C LEU A 190 -0.35 -20.09 -29.16
N LYS A 191 -0.66 -20.94 -30.16
CA LYS A 191 0.11 -21.02 -31.41
C LYS A 191 0.05 -19.74 -32.22
N ALA A 192 -1.10 -19.06 -32.24
CA ALA A 192 -1.27 -17.81 -32.97
C ALA A 192 -0.47 -16.66 -32.35
N CYS A 193 -0.48 -16.55 -31.01
CA CYS A 193 0.20 -15.50 -30.25
C CYS A 193 1.71 -15.70 -30.15
N PHE A 194 2.19 -16.94 -30.00
CA PHE A 194 3.60 -17.22 -29.68
C PHE A 194 4.30 -18.07 -30.76
N LYS A 195 4.27 -17.61 -32.02
CA LYS A 195 4.95 -18.28 -33.13
C LYS A 195 6.47 -18.21 -33.00
N GLY A 196 7.15 -19.32 -33.29
CA GLY A 196 8.59 -19.32 -33.59
C GLY A 196 9.54 -19.48 -32.40
N GLY A 197 9.06 -19.94 -31.23
CA GLY A 197 9.94 -20.41 -30.14
C GLY A 197 10.93 -19.38 -29.57
N LYS A 198 10.69 -18.08 -29.77
CA LYS A 198 11.57 -17.03 -29.23
C LYS A 198 11.53 -17.05 -27.69
N SER A 199 12.70 -16.97 -27.08
CA SER A 199 12.81 -16.67 -25.65
C SER A 199 12.38 -15.24 -25.39
N PHE A 200 11.66 -15.01 -24.30
CA PHE A 200 11.31 -13.67 -23.83
C PHE A 200 12.51 -13.04 -23.14
N SER A 201 12.60 -11.71 -23.20
CA SER A 201 13.52 -10.97 -22.33
C SER A 201 13.01 -10.99 -20.88
N ASP A 202 13.89 -10.70 -19.92
CA ASP A 202 13.50 -10.62 -18.51
C ASP A 202 12.38 -9.60 -18.28
N ALA A 203 12.47 -8.43 -18.92
CA ALA A 203 11.44 -7.41 -18.84
C ALA A 203 10.07 -7.89 -19.40
N GLN A 204 10.06 -8.72 -20.43
CA GLN A 204 8.83 -9.31 -20.96
C GLN A 204 8.25 -10.36 -19.99
N THR A 205 9.11 -11.22 -19.43
CA THR A 205 8.72 -12.23 -18.43
C THR A 205 8.10 -11.57 -17.20
N VAL A 206 8.72 -10.50 -16.68
CA VAL A 206 8.20 -9.73 -15.55
C VAL A 206 6.83 -9.14 -15.86
N LYS A 207 6.65 -8.48 -17.02
CA LYS A 207 5.34 -7.94 -17.42
C LYS A 207 4.24 -9.00 -17.49
N MET A 208 4.55 -10.17 -18.06
CA MET A 208 3.61 -11.29 -18.13
C MET A 208 3.23 -11.79 -16.73
N ALA A 209 4.20 -11.90 -15.83
CA ALA A 209 3.99 -12.34 -14.46
C ALA A 209 3.21 -11.32 -13.62
N VAL A 210 3.46 -10.02 -13.81
CA VAL A 210 2.67 -8.94 -13.20
C VAL A 210 1.19 -9.03 -13.60
N ASP A 211 0.89 -9.33 -14.87
CA ASP A 211 -0.50 -9.53 -15.32
C ASP A 211 -1.17 -10.74 -14.63
N ILE A 212 -0.43 -11.83 -14.40
CA ILE A 212 -0.92 -13.02 -13.66
C ILE A 212 -1.17 -12.70 -12.17
N TYR A 213 -0.24 -11.97 -11.54
CA TYR A 213 -0.41 -11.49 -10.16
C TYR A 213 -1.68 -10.66 -10.01
N TYR A 214 -1.83 -9.62 -10.84
CA TYR A 214 -2.95 -8.69 -10.73
C TYR A 214 -4.28 -9.35 -11.06
N GLN A 215 -4.32 -10.34 -11.96
CA GLN A 215 -5.54 -11.12 -12.19
C GLN A 215 -6.01 -11.72 -10.87
N ARG A 216 -5.13 -12.42 -10.15
CA ARG A 216 -5.50 -13.06 -8.90
C ARG A 216 -5.88 -12.05 -7.82
N TYR A 217 -5.12 -10.96 -7.71
CA TYR A 217 -5.40 -9.91 -6.74
C TYR A 217 -6.78 -9.27 -6.98
N HIS A 218 -7.13 -8.97 -8.24
CA HIS A 218 -8.42 -8.36 -8.57
C HIS A 218 -9.58 -9.35 -8.42
N GLU A 219 -9.40 -10.64 -8.73
CA GLU A 219 -10.39 -11.67 -8.41
C GLU A 219 -10.74 -11.71 -6.92
N ILE A 220 -9.74 -11.54 -6.05
CA ILE A 220 -9.92 -11.51 -4.60
C ILE A 220 -10.69 -10.26 -4.19
N LEU A 221 -10.28 -9.08 -4.68
CA LEU A 221 -10.92 -7.82 -4.35
C LEU A 221 -12.37 -7.75 -4.87
N ASP A 222 -12.64 -8.22 -6.08
CA ASP A 222 -13.99 -8.31 -6.65
C ASP A 222 -14.90 -9.24 -5.82
N ALA A 223 -14.35 -10.30 -5.23
CA ALA A 223 -15.11 -11.18 -4.33
C ALA A 223 -15.36 -10.48 -2.97
N ILE A 224 -14.38 -9.76 -2.43
CA ILE A 224 -14.52 -8.98 -1.19
C ILE A 224 -15.58 -7.89 -1.34
N ASP A 225 -15.55 -7.12 -2.45
CA ASP A 225 -16.51 -6.05 -2.76
C ASP A 225 -17.95 -6.60 -2.90
N ARG A 226 -18.09 -7.86 -3.33
CA ARG A 226 -19.37 -8.58 -3.43
C ARG A 226 -19.74 -9.38 -2.18
N HIS A 227 -18.93 -9.33 -1.11
CA HIS A 227 -19.06 -10.12 0.10
C HIS A 227 -19.12 -11.65 -0.13
N GLU A 228 -18.40 -12.14 -1.14
CA GLU A 228 -18.29 -13.54 -1.50
C GLU A 228 -17.06 -14.21 -0.85
N THR A 229 -17.11 -15.53 -0.68
CA THR A 229 -15.94 -16.29 -0.21
C THR A 229 -14.89 -16.38 -1.30
N VAL A 230 -13.63 -16.16 -0.95
CA VAL A 230 -12.51 -16.32 -1.87
C VAL A 230 -11.98 -17.76 -1.80
N PRO A 231 -11.96 -18.52 -2.90
CA PRO A 231 -11.40 -19.87 -2.91
C PRO A 231 -9.91 -19.86 -2.50
N ALA A 232 -9.50 -20.86 -1.71
CA ALA A 232 -8.13 -21.05 -1.19
C ALA A 232 -7.61 -20.00 -0.20
N LEU A 233 -8.44 -19.04 0.22
CA LEU A 233 -8.18 -18.21 1.38
C LEU A 233 -9.08 -18.66 2.54
N ASP A 234 -8.56 -18.57 3.77
CA ASP A 234 -9.30 -18.91 4.97
C ASP A 234 -10.36 -17.84 5.25
N SER A 235 -11.63 -18.18 5.00
CA SER A 235 -12.77 -17.28 5.26
C SER A 235 -13.09 -17.13 6.75
N SER A 236 -12.42 -17.85 7.65
CA SER A 236 -12.64 -17.73 9.09
C SER A 236 -11.97 -16.50 9.72
N LYS A 237 -10.99 -15.91 9.02
CA LYS A 237 -10.35 -14.65 9.41
C LYS A 237 -10.72 -13.55 8.42
N PRO A 238 -10.89 -12.30 8.88
CA PRO A 238 -11.10 -11.20 7.95
C PRO A 238 -9.83 -11.00 7.11
N LEU A 239 -10.01 -10.85 5.80
CA LEU A 239 -8.90 -10.71 4.85
C LEU A 239 -8.29 -9.31 4.82
N ILE A 240 -9.07 -8.32 5.28
CA ILE A 240 -8.72 -6.91 5.38
C ILE A 240 -9.18 -6.48 6.76
N GLU A 241 -8.26 -5.99 7.59
CA GLU A 241 -8.55 -5.51 8.93
C GLU A 241 -7.92 -4.14 9.17
N PRO A 242 -8.54 -3.26 9.97
CA PRO A 242 -7.86 -2.07 10.44
C PRO A 242 -6.66 -2.44 11.32
N MET A 243 -5.55 -1.73 11.18
CA MET A 243 -4.41 -1.90 12.09
C MET A 243 -4.79 -1.49 13.52
N PRO A 244 -4.24 -2.15 14.56
CA PRO A 244 -4.58 -1.85 15.94
C PRO A 244 -4.47 -0.36 16.28
N GLY A 245 -5.51 0.20 16.90
CA GLY A 245 -5.57 1.60 17.31
C GLY A 245 -5.87 2.62 16.20
N ILE A 246 -5.91 2.25 14.91
CA ILE A 246 -6.12 3.22 13.82
C ILE A 246 -7.47 3.93 13.94
N GLY A 247 -8.55 3.23 14.28
CA GLY A 247 -9.88 3.82 14.47
C GLY A 247 -9.88 4.86 15.59
N ILE A 248 -9.24 4.54 16.72
CA ILE A 248 -9.12 5.46 17.86
C ILE A 248 -8.27 6.67 17.47
N TYR A 249 -7.20 6.48 16.70
CA TYR A 249 -6.36 7.56 16.22
C TYR A 249 -7.11 8.52 15.29
N LEU A 250 -7.83 7.99 14.30
CA LEU A 250 -8.63 8.79 13.37
C LEU A 250 -9.71 9.58 14.12
N ALA A 251 -10.41 8.94 15.06
CA ALA A 251 -11.41 9.61 15.89
C ALA A 251 -10.80 10.69 16.81
N LEU A 252 -9.60 10.44 17.35
CA LEU A 252 -8.86 11.39 18.17
C LEU A 252 -8.49 12.64 17.37
N ILE A 253 -7.78 12.48 16.24
CA ILE A 253 -7.23 13.62 15.48
C ILE A 253 -8.32 14.41 14.72
N LYS A 254 -9.49 13.81 14.45
CA LYS A 254 -10.69 14.53 13.97
C LYS A 254 -11.53 15.15 15.10
N GLY A 255 -11.08 15.10 16.35
CA GLY A 255 -11.74 15.77 17.47
C GLY A 255 -13.09 15.16 17.86
N LEU A 256 -13.24 13.85 17.70
CA LEU A 256 -14.51 13.16 17.94
C LEU A 256 -14.65 12.64 19.37
N LEU A 257 -13.55 12.47 20.10
CA LEU A 257 -13.52 11.76 21.38
C LEU A 257 -13.68 12.67 22.61
N GLY A 258 -13.02 13.83 22.61
CA GLY A 258 -12.97 14.70 23.80
C GLY A 258 -12.43 13.96 25.02
N ASP A 259 -12.95 14.26 26.21
CA ASP A 259 -12.50 13.65 27.47
C ASP A 259 -12.70 12.13 27.51
N GLU A 260 -13.64 11.59 26.73
CA GLU A 260 -13.93 10.15 26.73
C GLU A 260 -12.85 9.29 26.07
N ILE A 261 -11.77 9.90 25.55
CA ILE A 261 -10.55 9.18 25.14
C ILE A 261 -10.01 8.28 26.27
N GLU A 262 -10.16 8.69 27.54
CA GLU A 262 -9.70 7.91 28.70
C GLU A 262 -10.31 6.50 28.73
N LYS A 263 -11.54 6.36 28.23
CA LYS A 263 -12.28 5.09 28.23
C LYS A 263 -11.76 4.12 27.18
N LEU A 264 -11.03 4.62 26.18
CA LEU A 264 -10.43 3.84 25.09
C LEU A 264 -8.99 3.41 25.39
N VAL A 265 -8.40 3.90 26.48
CA VAL A 265 -7.04 3.53 26.90
C VAL A 265 -6.84 2.01 27.09
N PRO A 266 -7.79 1.23 27.64
CA PRO A 266 -7.62 -0.23 27.71
C PRO A 266 -7.43 -0.88 26.34
N GLU A 267 -8.16 -0.44 25.31
CA GLU A 267 -8.04 -0.96 23.95
C GLU A 267 -6.71 -0.56 23.31
N LEU A 268 -6.26 0.67 23.54
CA LEU A 268 -4.94 1.13 23.09
C LEU A 268 -3.81 0.33 23.75
N LYS A 269 -3.89 0.07 25.06
CA LYS A 269 -2.90 -0.74 25.77
C LYS A 269 -2.84 -2.16 25.20
N LYS A 270 -4.00 -2.78 24.98
CA LYS A 270 -4.09 -4.10 24.35
C LYS A 270 -3.44 -4.11 22.96
N GLY A 271 -3.77 -3.16 22.09
CA GLY A 271 -3.18 -3.07 20.76
C GLY A 271 -1.66 -2.83 20.78
N TYR A 272 -1.16 -2.04 21.74
CA TYR A 272 0.28 -1.86 21.97
C TYR A 272 0.95 -3.19 22.35
N GLU A 273 0.36 -3.92 23.30
CA GLU A 273 0.92 -5.17 23.84
C GLU A 273 0.92 -6.29 22.80
N GLU A 274 -0.17 -6.41 22.02
CA GLU A 274 -0.30 -7.37 20.92
C GLU A 274 0.75 -7.10 19.82
N LYS A 275 0.99 -5.83 19.49
CA LYS A 275 1.94 -5.47 18.42
C LYS A 275 3.41 -5.54 18.87
N SER A 276 3.72 -5.03 20.06
CA SER A 276 5.10 -4.96 20.56
C SER A 276 5.58 -6.21 21.29
N GLY A 277 4.67 -7.06 21.77
CA GLY A 277 4.98 -8.16 22.68
C GLY A 277 5.43 -7.71 24.08
N ILE A 278 5.29 -6.42 24.41
CA ILE A 278 5.75 -5.82 25.67
C ILE A 278 4.55 -5.29 26.45
N PHE A 279 4.47 -5.61 27.74
CA PHE A 279 3.45 -5.09 28.65
C PHE A 279 3.53 -3.56 28.80
N TRP A 280 2.40 -2.88 28.72
CA TRP A 280 2.34 -1.42 28.84
C TRP A 280 2.60 -0.95 30.28
N LYS A 281 3.56 -0.04 30.45
CA LYS A 281 3.84 0.59 31.76
C LYS A 281 3.31 2.02 31.78
N GLU A 282 2.30 2.26 32.62
CA GLU A 282 1.63 3.55 32.71
C GLU A 282 2.52 4.63 33.33
N GLY A 283 2.69 5.73 32.62
CA GLY A 283 3.36 6.93 33.11
C GLY A 283 2.40 7.86 33.86
N LYS A 284 2.92 8.57 34.88
CA LYS A 284 2.13 9.44 35.76
C LYS A 284 1.34 10.53 35.01
N ASP A 285 1.90 11.06 33.93
CA ASP A 285 1.32 12.18 33.16
C ASP A 285 0.62 11.74 31.86
N MET A 286 0.53 10.42 31.63
CA MET A 286 -0.06 9.85 30.41
C MET A 286 -1.52 10.31 30.24
N MET A 287 -2.36 10.07 31.25
CA MET A 287 -3.80 10.33 31.15
C MET A 287 -4.14 11.83 31.07
N PRO A 288 -3.59 12.72 31.94
CA PRO A 288 -3.84 14.15 31.83
C PRO A 288 -3.40 14.73 30.47
N GLY A 289 -2.24 14.28 29.97
CA GLY A 289 -1.74 14.69 28.65
C GLY A 289 -2.65 14.23 27.50
N LEU A 290 -3.15 12.99 27.57
CA LEU A 290 -4.04 12.44 26.55
C LEU A 290 -5.39 13.17 26.48
N ILE A 291 -5.99 13.48 27.63
CA ILE A 291 -7.21 14.30 27.70
C ILE A 291 -6.96 15.70 27.15
N GLN A 292 -5.82 16.31 27.49
CA GLN A 292 -5.43 17.63 26.96
C GLN A 292 -5.33 17.60 25.42
N VAL A 293 -4.67 16.60 24.85
CA VAL A 293 -4.53 16.44 23.39
C VAL A 293 -5.89 16.19 22.73
N SER A 294 -6.74 15.34 23.31
CA SER A 294 -8.07 15.11 22.75
C SER A 294 -8.91 16.39 22.71
N ARG A 295 -8.89 17.18 23.79
CA ARG A 295 -9.54 18.52 23.83
C ARG A 295 -8.93 19.50 22.83
N TYR A 296 -7.63 19.41 22.55
CA TYR A 296 -6.99 20.21 21.51
C TYR A 296 -7.60 19.89 20.13
N PHE A 297 -7.72 18.60 19.78
CA PHE A 297 -8.28 18.18 18.50
C PHE A 297 -9.78 18.48 18.35
N GLU A 298 -10.56 18.52 19.43
CA GLU A 298 -11.95 18.99 19.35
C GLU A 298 -12.08 20.43 18.83
N LYS A 299 -11.04 21.25 19.06
CA LYS A 299 -10.98 22.63 18.61
C LYS A 299 -10.21 22.78 17.30
N ASN A 300 -9.22 21.94 17.08
CA ASN A 300 -8.27 22.01 15.97
C ASN A 300 -8.11 20.62 15.34
N PRO A 301 -9.14 20.09 14.65
CA PRO A 301 -9.03 18.79 14.00
C PRO A 301 -7.95 18.84 12.92
N ALA A 302 -7.10 17.82 12.88
CA ALA A 302 -6.08 17.70 11.84
C ALA A 302 -6.70 17.27 10.51
N LYS A 303 -6.08 17.69 9.40
CA LYS A 303 -6.38 17.11 8.10
C LYS A 303 -5.69 15.75 7.96
N ILE A 304 -6.25 14.85 7.17
CA ILE A 304 -5.71 13.49 7.00
C ILE A 304 -5.62 13.14 5.52
N ALA A 305 -4.47 12.63 5.10
CA ALA A 305 -4.33 11.97 3.81
C ALA A 305 -3.96 10.50 3.98
N ILE A 306 -4.55 9.67 3.13
CA ILE A 306 -4.06 8.32 2.85
C ILE A 306 -3.21 8.36 1.57
N VAL A 307 -2.08 7.66 1.58
CA VAL A 307 -1.06 7.71 0.52
C VAL A 307 -0.51 6.31 0.24
N THR A 308 -1.00 5.64 -0.81
CA THR A 308 -0.64 4.25 -1.13
C THR A 308 -0.07 4.08 -2.55
N SER A 309 0.77 3.06 -2.73
CA SER A 309 1.22 2.60 -4.07
C SER A 309 0.21 1.65 -4.75
N SER A 310 -0.91 1.33 -4.10
CA SER A 310 -2.05 0.65 -4.72
C SER A 310 -2.79 1.61 -5.67
N ILE A 311 -3.41 1.10 -6.73
CA ILE A 311 -4.23 1.94 -7.61
C ILE A 311 -5.57 2.29 -6.96
N PHE A 312 -6.25 3.33 -7.46
CA PHE A 312 -7.49 3.82 -6.87
C PHE A 312 -8.57 2.75 -6.72
N TYR A 313 -8.76 1.90 -7.75
CA TYR A 313 -9.74 0.82 -7.72
C TYR A 313 -9.52 -0.12 -6.52
N GLU A 314 -8.27 -0.51 -6.25
CA GLU A 314 -7.90 -1.41 -5.17
C GLU A 314 -8.08 -0.72 -3.81
N ALA A 315 -7.49 0.46 -3.66
CA ALA A 315 -7.52 1.23 -2.42
C ALA A 315 -8.96 1.57 -1.99
N ARG A 316 -9.85 1.89 -2.94
CA ARG A 316 -11.27 2.14 -2.66
C ARG A 316 -11.95 0.93 -2.01
N ILE A 317 -11.77 -0.27 -2.55
CA ILE A 317 -12.39 -1.49 -2.03
C ILE A 317 -11.87 -1.78 -0.62
N VAL A 318 -10.54 -1.72 -0.46
CA VAL A 318 -9.88 -1.93 0.83
C VAL A 318 -10.40 -0.95 1.88
N MET A 319 -10.37 0.35 1.59
CA MET A 319 -10.76 1.38 2.55
C MET A 319 -12.27 1.38 2.86
N THR A 320 -13.11 1.00 1.89
CA THR A 320 -14.53 0.75 2.16
C THR A 320 -14.68 -0.35 3.19
N ARG A 321 -13.98 -1.48 3.01
CA ARG A 321 -14.05 -2.60 3.94
C ARG A 321 -13.50 -2.26 5.33
N VAL A 322 -12.39 -1.53 5.40
CA VAL A 322 -11.82 -1.03 6.66
C VAL A 322 -12.84 -0.20 7.42
N PHE A 323 -13.54 0.72 6.75
CA PHE A 323 -14.49 1.60 7.42
C PHE A 323 -15.77 0.89 7.87
N GLU A 324 -16.23 -0.13 7.15
CA GLU A 324 -17.29 -1.02 7.63
C GLU A 324 -16.91 -1.68 8.97
N MET A 325 -15.67 -2.16 9.07
CA MET A 325 -15.16 -2.77 10.30
C MET A 325 -14.98 -1.75 11.42
N LEU A 326 -14.35 -0.62 11.14
CA LEU A 326 -14.19 0.46 12.12
C LEU A 326 -15.53 0.94 12.67
N LYS A 327 -16.55 1.09 11.81
CA LYS A 327 -17.91 1.43 12.23
C LYS A 327 -18.48 0.36 13.17
N ARG A 328 -18.36 -0.93 12.83
CA ARG A 328 -18.80 -2.03 13.71
C ARG A 328 -18.06 -2.01 15.05
N ASP A 329 -16.76 -1.75 15.05
CA ASP A 329 -15.96 -1.74 16.26
C ASP A 329 -16.40 -0.62 17.22
N THR A 330 -16.86 0.53 16.69
CA THR A 330 -17.35 1.65 17.52
C THR A 330 -18.58 1.30 18.36
N GLU A 331 -19.38 0.31 17.94
CA GLU A 331 -20.51 -0.20 18.72
C GLU A 331 -20.04 -0.74 20.09
N THR A 332 -18.86 -1.36 20.10
CA THR A 332 -18.26 -1.99 21.30
C THR A 332 -17.53 -0.98 22.19
N TRP A 333 -17.25 0.22 21.70
CA TRP A 333 -16.49 1.21 22.46
C TRP A 333 -17.27 1.67 23.71
N PRO A 334 -16.62 1.88 24.86
CA PRO A 334 -17.29 2.33 26.09
C PRO A 334 -17.63 3.84 26.10
N LEU A 335 -18.00 4.42 24.95
CA LEU A 335 -18.35 5.84 24.81
C LEU A 335 -19.83 6.10 25.12
N SER A 336 -20.17 7.36 25.44
CA SER A 336 -21.56 7.81 25.47
C SER A 336 -22.23 7.70 24.11
N GLU A 337 -23.55 7.51 24.10
CA GLU A 337 -24.33 7.36 22.86
C GLU A 337 -24.15 8.55 21.90
N ALA A 338 -24.10 9.77 22.45
CA ALA A 338 -23.86 10.98 21.68
C ALA A 338 -22.48 10.99 21.00
N ARG A 339 -21.44 10.46 21.67
CA ARG A 339 -20.10 10.33 21.09
C ARG A 339 -20.03 9.20 20.07
N LYS A 340 -20.61 8.04 20.36
CA LYS A 340 -20.70 6.91 19.41
C LYS A 340 -21.33 7.34 18.10
N SER A 341 -22.53 7.94 18.17
CA SER A 341 -23.25 8.41 16.98
C SER A 341 -22.44 9.40 16.13
N ARG A 342 -21.63 10.28 16.76
CA ARG A 342 -20.72 11.18 16.03
C ARG A 342 -19.59 10.43 15.33
N VAL A 343 -18.98 9.45 16.00
CA VAL A 343 -17.92 8.62 15.41
C VAL A 343 -18.48 7.77 14.29
N GLU A 344 -19.59 7.05 14.51
CA GLU A 344 -20.26 6.22 13.51
C GLU A 344 -20.68 7.01 12.26
N LYS A 345 -21.19 8.23 12.45
CA LYS A 345 -21.51 9.13 11.33
C LYS A 345 -20.26 9.44 10.51
N SER A 346 -19.14 9.71 11.18
CA SER A 346 -17.87 10.00 10.52
C SER A 346 -17.30 8.74 9.85
N PHE A 347 -17.45 7.56 10.46
CA PHE A 347 -16.96 6.28 9.92
C PHE A 347 -17.93 5.63 8.91
N SER A 348 -19.01 6.33 8.52
CA SER A 348 -19.95 5.81 7.53
C SER A 348 -19.37 5.70 6.12
N ALA A 349 -18.29 6.44 5.83
CA ALA A 349 -17.52 6.41 4.60
C ALA A 349 -16.12 6.95 4.88
N TYR A 350 -15.07 6.44 4.21
CA TYR A 350 -13.70 6.88 4.47
C TYR A 350 -13.48 8.34 4.04
N GLU A 351 -14.22 8.82 3.05
CA GLU A 351 -14.21 10.20 2.57
C GLU A 351 -14.68 11.23 3.60
N ASN A 352 -15.41 10.80 4.63
CA ASN A 352 -15.81 11.68 5.74
C ASN A 352 -14.65 11.93 6.72
N VAL A 353 -13.59 11.13 6.65
CA VAL A 353 -12.43 11.20 7.54
C VAL A 353 -11.19 11.70 6.81
N TYR A 354 -10.90 11.15 5.63
CA TYR A 354 -9.74 11.55 4.82
C TYR A 354 -10.07 12.77 3.97
N ASP A 355 -9.27 13.82 4.14
CA ASP A 355 -9.37 15.07 3.40
C ASP A 355 -8.62 14.99 2.05
N ALA A 356 -7.72 14.01 1.90
CA ALA A 356 -7.07 13.66 0.63
C ALA A 356 -6.88 12.14 0.50
N PHE A 357 -6.98 11.63 -0.72
CA PHE A 357 -6.87 10.21 -1.03
C PHE A 357 -5.96 10.04 -2.24
N VAL A 358 -4.68 9.73 -1.98
CA VAL A 358 -3.64 9.68 -3.01
C VAL A 358 -3.17 8.24 -3.22
N THR A 359 -3.17 7.84 -4.48
CA THR A 359 -2.95 6.46 -4.91
C THR A 359 -1.94 6.41 -6.05
N ALA A 360 -1.52 5.22 -6.48
CA ALA A 360 -0.68 5.08 -7.66
C ALA A 360 -1.33 5.63 -8.94
N SER A 361 -2.66 5.73 -8.99
CA SER A 361 -3.40 6.32 -10.11
C SER A 361 -3.16 7.83 -10.26
N ASP A 362 -2.68 8.50 -9.22
CA ASP A 362 -2.35 9.93 -9.22
C ASP A 362 -0.92 10.22 -9.72
N SER A 363 -0.15 9.17 -10.01
CA SER A 363 1.24 9.25 -10.45
C SER A 363 1.55 8.23 -11.55
N ASN A 364 2.83 7.98 -11.80
CA ASN A 364 3.32 6.95 -12.71
C ASN A 364 4.12 5.90 -11.92
N GLU A 365 4.12 4.64 -12.38
CA GLU A 365 4.88 3.53 -11.79
C GLU A 365 6.33 3.90 -11.46
N ILE A 366 7.01 4.63 -12.36
CA ILE A 366 8.42 5.02 -12.18
C ILE A 366 8.62 6.10 -11.10
N ARG A 367 7.54 6.70 -10.60
CA ARG A 367 7.50 7.78 -9.61
C ARG A 367 6.75 7.37 -8.33
N LEU A 368 6.45 6.09 -8.16
CA LEU A 368 5.95 5.56 -6.87
C LEU A 368 7.08 5.52 -5.83
N LYS A 369 6.73 5.16 -4.59
CA LYS A 369 7.67 5.01 -3.47
C LYS A 369 8.87 4.15 -3.93
N PRO A 370 10.13 4.58 -3.67
CA PRO A 370 10.57 5.56 -2.68
C PRO A 370 10.55 7.04 -3.12
N HIS A 371 10.02 7.36 -4.30
CA HIS A 371 9.90 8.75 -4.71
C HIS A 371 8.85 9.49 -3.87
N ARG A 372 9.09 10.78 -3.64
CA ARG A 372 8.24 11.67 -2.81
C ARG A 372 6.89 12.01 -3.42
N ASP A 373 6.67 11.66 -4.68
CA ASP A 373 5.65 12.28 -5.53
C ASP A 373 4.25 12.13 -4.93
N LEU A 374 3.88 10.94 -4.44
CA LEU A 374 2.58 10.69 -3.82
C LEU A 374 2.35 11.53 -2.55
N TYR A 375 3.35 11.58 -1.64
CA TYR A 375 3.25 12.42 -0.44
C TYR A 375 3.26 13.92 -0.77
N SER A 376 3.97 14.33 -1.82
CA SER A 376 3.95 15.72 -2.30
C SER A 376 2.58 16.11 -2.86
N ILE A 377 1.94 15.19 -3.60
CA ILE A 377 0.55 15.35 -4.07
C ILE A 377 -0.40 15.43 -2.87
N ALA A 378 -0.22 14.60 -1.85
CA ALA A 378 -1.04 14.63 -0.64
C ALA A 378 -0.94 15.98 0.09
N LEU A 379 0.27 16.49 0.33
CA LEU A 379 0.47 17.80 0.95
C LEU A 379 -0.18 18.93 0.14
N TYR A 380 -0.09 18.85 -1.19
CA TYR A 380 -0.75 19.80 -2.09
C TYR A 380 -2.29 19.72 -2.02
N GLN A 381 -2.88 18.52 -2.08
CA GLN A 381 -4.33 18.31 -1.97
C GLN A 381 -4.88 18.75 -0.61
N LEU A 382 -4.13 18.50 0.46
CA LEU A 382 -4.46 18.99 1.80
C LEU A 382 -4.33 20.52 1.93
N GLY A 383 -3.68 21.19 0.97
CA GLY A 383 -3.42 22.63 1.00
C GLY A 383 -2.47 23.05 2.12
N ILE A 384 -1.50 22.19 2.45
CA ILE A 384 -0.47 22.50 3.45
C ILE A 384 0.68 23.26 2.77
N PRO A 385 0.96 24.51 3.18
CA PRO A 385 2.06 25.26 2.60
C PRO A 385 3.40 24.73 3.12
N LYS A 386 4.49 24.98 2.38
CA LYS A 386 5.81 24.40 2.66
C LYS A 386 6.36 24.81 4.03
N GLU A 387 6.07 26.03 4.44
CA GLU A 387 6.44 26.60 5.75
C GLU A 387 5.82 25.85 6.94
N ASP A 388 4.75 25.07 6.71
CA ASP A 388 4.06 24.31 7.76
C ASP A 388 4.40 22.81 7.72
N TYR A 389 5.35 22.36 6.91
CA TYR A 389 5.70 20.92 6.82
C TYR A 389 6.27 20.35 8.13
N ASP A 390 6.80 21.21 9.01
CA ASP A 390 7.23 20.88 10.38
C ASP A 390 6.06 20.67 11.36
N THR A 391 4.81 20.87 10.89
CA THR A 391 3.57 20.59 11.62
C THR A 391 2.81 19.38 11.04
N VAL A 392 3.47 18.57 10.22
CA VAL A 392 2.91 17.36 9.60
C VAL A 392 3.58 16.11 10.16
N ILE A 393 2.78 15.07 10.40
CA ILE A 393 3.29 13.73 10.77
C ILE A 393 3.07 12.77 9.61
N GLY A 394 4.08 11.97 9.29
CA GLY A 394 3.98 10.87 8.34
C GLY A 394 4.05 9.52 9.05
N PHE A 395 3.15 8.59 8.71
CA PHE A 395 3.21 7.19 9.16
C PHE A 395 3.42 6.24 7.99
N GLU A 396 4.32 5.28 8.17
CA GLU A 396 4.72 4.28 7.18
C GLU A 396 5.26 3.02 7.85
N ASP A 397 5.26 1.90 7.15
CA ASP A 397 5.75 0.61 7.64
C ASP A 397 6.99 0.13 6.87
N SER A 398 7.37 0.81 5.78
CA SER A 398 8.42 0.38 4.86
C SER A 398 9.60 1.35 4.74
N GLU A 399 10.76 0.83 4.32
CA GLU A 399 11.94 1.66 3.98
C GLU A 399 11.61 2.64 2.85
N SER A 400 11.04 2.13 1.75
CA SER A 400 10.67 2.96 0.60
C SER A 400 9.72 4.09 0.98
N GLY A 401 8.77 3.80 1.86
CA GLY A 401 7.82 4.75 2.39
C GLY A 401 8.41 5.83 3.28
N THR A 402 9.22 5.44 4.28
CA THR A 402 9.89 6.39 5.18
C THR A 402 10.82 7.34 4.42
N LEU A 403 11.51 6.85 3.38
CA LEU A 403 12.27 7.69 2.44
C LEU A 403 11.36 8.66 1.69
N ALA A 404 10.22 8.20 1.16
CA ALA A 404 9.28 9.02 0.41
C ALA A 404 8.68 10.16 1.26
N ILE A 405 8.33 9.90 2.53
CA ILE A 405 7.84 10.90 3.49
C ILE A 405 8.89 11.99 3.71
N ARG A 406 10.12 11.61 4.06
CA ARG A 406 11.19 12.59 4.33
C ARG A 406 11.62 13.34 3.08
N ALA A 407 11.61 12.69 1.93
CA ALA A 407 11.88 13.32 0.65
C ALA A 407 10.78 14.32 0.26
N ALA A 408 9.54 14.14 0.73
CA ALA A 408 8.44 15.10 0.54
C ALA A 408 8.56 16.34 1.44
N GLY A 409 9.51 16.36 2.37
CA GLY A 409 9.77 17.49 3.25
C GLY A 409 9.27 17.30 4.68
N ILE A 410 8.70 16.14 5.02
CA ILE A 410 8.11 15.87 6.33
C ILE A 410 9.19 15.30 7.26
N GLY A 411 9.61 16.09 8.25
CA GLY A 411 10.67 15.72 9.19
C GLY A 411 10.21 14.76 10.30
N LEU A 412 8.94 14.81 10.71
CA LEU A 412 8.37 13.91 11.71
C LEU A 412 7.80 12.66 11.04
N CYS A 413 8.71 11.77 10.65
CA CYS A 413 8.43 10.50 10.00
C CYS A 413 8.44 9.36 11.03
N CYS A 414 7.33 8.66 11.18
CA CYS A 414 7.13 7.56 12.12
C CYS A 414 7.02 6.24 11.35
N ALA A 415 7.98 5.35 11.55
CA ALA A 415 7.87 3.97 11.09
C ALA A 415 7.03 3.14 12.07
N VAL A 416 6.07 2.35 11.58
CA VAL A 416 5.19 1.46 12.37
C VAL A 416 5.40 0.00 11.94
N PRO A 417 6.61 -0.56 12.13
CA PRO A 417 6.97 -1.88 11.61
C PRO A 417 5.97 -2.97 12.02
N PHE A 418 5.85 -3.98 11.17
CA PHE A 418 5.10 -5.19 11.46
C PHE A 418 5.92 -6.40 10.99
N HIS A 419 5.41 -7.62 11.19
CA HIS A 419 6.21 -8.83 11.06
C HIS A 419 6.90 -8.94 9.69
N GLU A 420 6.17 -8.64 8.61
CA GLU A 420 6.61 -8.78 7.24
C GLU A 420 7.62 -7.69 6.81
N THR A 421 7.69 -6.54 7.50
CA THR A 421 8.69 -5.49 7.24
C THR A 421 9.86 -5.46 8.22
N SER A 422 9.97 -6.47 9.09
CA SER A 422 11.03 -6.56 10.11
C SER A 422 12.47 -6.55 9.58
N GLY A 423 12.66 -6.86 8.28
CA GLY A 423 13.97 -6.82 7.60
C GLY A 423 14.35 -5.49 6.94
N HIS A 424 13.47 -4.48 6.96
CA HIS A 424 13.71 -3.20 6.29
C HIS A 424 14.64 -2.26 7.08
N ASP A 425 15.40 -1.42 6.36
CA ASP A 425 16.14 -0.32 6.97
C ASP A 425 15.22 0.88 7.20
N LEU A 426 14.73 1.02 8.44
CA LEU A 426 13.87 2.12 8.85
C LEU A 426 14.66 3.32 9.39
N SER A 427 15.97 3.39 9.14
CA SER A 427 16.85 4.48 9.62
C SER A 427 16.49 5.85 9.04
N ALA A 428 15.71 5.91 7.96
CA ALA A 428 15.17 7.17 7.48
C ALA A 428 14.21 7.80 8.49
N ALA A 429 13.42 7.01 9.22
CA ALA A 429 12.43 7.50 10.17
C ALA A 429 13.05 8.26 11.35
N SER A 430 12.28 9.19 11.90
CA SER A 430 12.59 9.91 13.14
C SER A 430 12.21 9.07 14.35
N HIS A 431 11.08 8.36 14.27
CA HIS A 431 10.63 7.40 15.28
C HIS A 431 10.37 6.03 14.67
N ILE A 432 10.73 4.98 15.41
CA ILE A 432 10.32 3.61 15.10
C ILE A 432 9.40 3.15 16.23
N LEU A 433 8.12 3.00 15.93
CA LEU A 433 7.05 2.72 16.87
C LEU A 433 6.73 1.23 16.86
N GLN A 434 7.43 0.47 17.69
CA GLN A 434 7.25 -0.98 17.82
C GLN A 434 5.85 -1.34 18.34
N GLY A 435 5.23 -0.46 19.12
CA GLY A 435 3.83 -0.59 19.53
C GLY A 435 2.82 0.01 18.54
N GLY A 436 3.27 0.43 17.35
CA GLY A 436 2.45 1.02 16.30
C GLY A 436 1.74 2.31 16.69
N ILE A 437 0.56 2.55 16.09
CA ILE A 437 -0.28 3.71 16.36
C ILE A 437 -0.66 3.86 17.85
N PRO A 438 -0.96 2.79 18.60
CA PRO A 438 -1.15 2.89 20.04
C PRO A 438 0.03 3.51 20.79
N GLU A 439 1.28 3.23 20.38
CA GLU A 439 2.46 3.88 20.95
C GLU A 439 2.47 5.39 20.66
N ALA A 440 2.15 5.80 19.43
CA ALA A 440 2.05 7.22 19.07
C ALA A 440 1.07 7.96 19.98
N ILE A 441 -0.09 7.36 20.28
CA ILE A 441 -1.12 7.97 21.12
C ILE A 441 -0.71 7.98 22.60
N LEU A 442 -0.32 6.81 23.14
CA LEU A 442 -0.13 6.65 24.58
C LEU A 442 1.19 7.23 25.07
N LYS A 443 2.28 7.03 24.32
CA LYS A 443 3.64 7.45 24.74
C LYS A 443 3.97 8.86 24.28
N TYR A 444 3.59 9.20 23.06
CA TYR A 444 3.95 10.45 22.42
C TYR A 444 2.82 11.47 22.38
N HIS A 445 1.62 11.13 22.87
CA HIS A 445 0.44 12.01 22.85
C HIS A 445 0.15 12.54 21.44
N SER A 446 0.22 11.66 20.45
CA SER A 446 0.12 12.00 19.02
C SER A 446 1.15 13.05 18.57
N PHE A 447 2.31 13.06 19.24
CA PHE A 447 3.40 14.03 19.10
C PHE A 447 3.01 15.49 19.33
N LEU A 448 1.92 15.77 20.02
CA LEU A 448 1.56 17.12 20.42
C LEU A 448 2.14 17.47 21.79
N LYS A 449 2.57 18.72 21.94
CA LYS A 449 3.11 19.21 23.22
C LYS A 449 1.99 19.22 24.27
N THR A 450 2.17 18.43 25.32
CA THR A 450 1.33 18.45 26.53
C THR A 450 1.96 19.33 27.60
N GLY A 451 1.13 20.02 28.37
CA GLY A 451 1.58 20.97 29.41
C GLY A 451 1.83 22.40 28.91
N ALA A 452 1.51 23.37 29.77
CA ALA A 452 1.95 24.76 29.64
C ALA A 452 3.33 24.92 30.31
#